data_AF-A0A6L7LC63-F1
#
_entry.id   AF-A0A6L7LC63-F1
#
_cell.length_a   1.000
_cell.length_b   1.000
_cell.length_c   1.000
_cell.angle_alpha   90.00
_cell.angle_beta   90.00
_cell.angle_gamma   90.00
#
_symmetry.space_group_name_H-M   'P 1'
#
loop_
_entity.id
_entity.type
_entity.pdbx_description
1 polymer ?
#
loop_
_entity_poly.entity_id
_entity_poly.type
_entity_poly.pdbx_seq_one_letter_code
_entity_poly.pdbx_strand_id
1 'polypeptide(L)'
;MENLEDILKRLRDSRSVNGDAHRPDDRPVYTEQPEESCDICDGRRWLTLDVPVGHPDFGKAQPCECQAETTASERTARLLRYSNLGVLSRMTFDSTDPAGVSEDEEARRMFASAYETALSYAEEPQGWLIMIGPNGAGKTQLAASIANHCIERGRPVFFVHVPDLLDDLRSTYAPHSLISYSELFDQVNDAPMLILDGFGTQSATPWAQEKMQQIFNRRANAQLPTIVTTSMNVSDIDPYISSRMTNRGLSRIVEIPGQTLEPSRDLGSIPEDMLLRMTFDIFDVRGNNASAAQRTSLENALESAKGYASDPDGWGWLTLFGETGVGKTHLAVAIAAERKSRGQPVFFTFVPDLMDYLRSTFRPDSGIVYDRVFDQIRNAPLLILDHLSSDLLSDWAYEKLYQIVVHRHNSRIPTVITSPMDMADSSGPIISRTQDQSSGTIIRMDAPDYRVNRRDGSRRGAPERSNRRTRR
;
A
#
# COMPACT_ATOMS: atom_id res chain seq x y z
N MET A 1 35.16 15.80 40.54
CA MET A 1 34.83 15.15 39.26
C MET A 1 34.56 13.71 39.57
N GLU A 2 33.29 13.31 39.66
CA GLU A 2 32.92 11.91 39.91
C GLU A 2 33.29 11.05 38.69
N ASN A 3 33.78 9.83 38.94
CA ASN A 3 34.24 8.91 37.93
C ASN A 3 33.05 8.32 37.15
N LEU A 4 33.14 8.33 35.82
CA LEU A 4 32.09 7.90 34.89
C LEU A 4 31.62 6.46 35.16
N GLU A 5 32.50 5.59 35.67
CA GLU A 5 32.16 4.21 36.03
C GLU A 5 31.17 4.11 37.19
N ASP A 6 31.26 4.99 38.19
CA ASP A 6 30.37 4.98 39.36
C ASP A 6 28.97 5.48 39.01
N ILE A 7 28.87 6.37 38.01
CA ILE A 7 27.58 6.85 37.47
C ILE A 7 26.90 5.73 36.67
N LEU A 8 27.65 5.01 35.84
CA LEU A 8 27.13 3.89 35.04
C LEU A 8 26.68 2.71 35.90
N LYS A 9 27.35 2.45 37.02
CA LYS A 9 26.96 1.40 37.96
C LYS A 9 25.64 1.72 38.68
N ARG A 10 25.43 2.97 39.09
CA ARG A 10 24.17 3.43 39.69
C ARG A 10 22.98 3.39 38.74
N LEU A 11 23.19 3.64 37.45
CA LEU A 11 22.14 3.56 36.43
C LEU A 11 21.75 2.10 36.09
N ARG A 12 22.64 1.14 36.36
CA ARG A 12 22.38 -0.29 36.14
C ARG A 12 21.60 -0.92 37.30
N ASP A 13 21.86 -0.48 38.54
CA ASP A 13 21.22 -1.03 39.75
C ASP A 13 19.84 -0.40 40.04
N SER A 14 19.45 0.66 39.33
CA SER A 14 18.15 1.36 39.49
C SER A 14 17.05 0.88 38.54
N ARG A 15 17.34 -0.09 37.65
CA ARG A 15 16.36 -0.61 36.66
C ARG A 15 15.68 -1.93 37.04
N SER A 16 15.90 -2.45 38.24
CA SER A 16 15.20 -3.62 38.74
C SER A 16 14.24 -3.25 39.87
N VAL A 17 13.09 -2.64 39.55
CA VAL A 17 11.82 -2.75 40.29
C VAL A 17 10.71 -2.06 39.46
N ASN A 18 9.64 -2.82 39.19
CA ASN A 18 8.31 -2.47 38.67
C ASN A 18 8.05 -2.40 37.15
N GLY A 19 7.21 -3.34 36.70
CA GLY A 19 6.01 -2.99 35.91
C GLY A 19 5.84 -3.72 34.59
N ASP A 20 5.06 -4.80 34.61
CA ASP A 20 4.56 -5.63 33.51
C ASP A 20 4.35 -4.92 32.16
N ALA A 21 5.07 -5.38 31.13
CA ALA A 21 4.82 -5.07 29.74
C ALA A 21 3.98 -6.19 29.09
N HIS A 22 2.75 -5.86 28.70
CA HIS A 22 1.90 -6.69 27.86
C HIS A 22 2.50 -6.77 26.45
N ARG A 23 3.03 -7.94 26.06
CA ARG A 23 3.47 -8.26 24.69
C ARG A 23 2.36 -9.03 23.97
N PRO A 24 1.88 -8.59 22.79
CA PRO A 24 1.19 -9.46 21.87
C PRO A 24 2.21 -9.97 20.83
N ASP A 25 2.76 -11.16 21.06
CA ASP A 25 3.54 -11.87 20.04
C ASP A 25 3.09 -13.34 20.00
N ASP A 26 1.87 -13.55 19.49
CA ASP A 26 1.36 -14.87 19.12
C ASP A 26 1.86 -15.21 17.71
N ARG A 27 3.15 -15.54 17.61
CA ARG A 27 3.68 -16.32 16.48
C ARG A 27 4.01 -17.72 16.98
N PRO A 28 3.58 -18.78 16.29
CA PRO A 28 3.87 -20.15 16.71
C PRO A 28 5.38 -20.40 16.68
N VAL A 29 5.97 -20.62 17.86
CA VAL A 29 7.35 -21.07 18.02
C VAL A 29 7.39 -22.55 17.59
N TYR A 30 7.88 -22.80 16.38
CA TYR A 30 8.27 -24.14 15.97
C TYR A 30 9.60 -24.46 16.65
N THR A 31 9.60 -25.40 17.60
CA THR A 31 10.82 -25.99 18.14
C THR A 31 11.49 -26.83 17.06
N GLU A 32 12.49 -26.27 16.38
CA GLU A 32 13.39 -27.02 15.50
C GLU A 32 14.29 -27.92 16.34
N GLN A 33 14.28 -29.22 16.05
CA GLN A 33 15.33 -30.12 16.50
C GLN A 33 16.61 -29.80 15.72
N PRO A 34 17.81 -29.87 16.31
CA PRO A 34 19.04 -29.58 15.60
C PRO A 34 19.29 -30.68 14.56
N GLU A 35 19.15 -30.34 13.27
CA GLU A 35 19.58 -31.21 12.18
C GLU A 35 21.10 -31.22 12.14
N GLU A 36 21.72 -32.40 12.29
CA GLU A 36 23.17 -32.58 12.13
C GLU A 36 23.61 -32.07 10.73
N SER A 37 24.54 -31.12 10.71
CA SER A 37 25.12 -30.56 9.48
C SER A 37 25.94 -31.63 8.75
N CYS A 38 25.59 -31.95 7.51
CA CYS A 38 26.35 -32.91 6.71
C CYS A 38 27.64 -32.28 6.16
N ASP A 39 28.79 -32.88 6.47
CA ASP A 39 30.15 -32.39 6.12
C ASP A 39 30.43 -32.19 4.62
N ILE A 40 29.66 -32.83 3.73
CA ILE A 40 29.86 -32.75 2.27
C ILE A 40 29.19 -31.50 1.68
N CYS A 41 28.04 -31.14 2.25
CA CYS A 41 27.16 -30.10 1.70
C CYS A 41 26.89 -28.97 2.69
N ASP A 42 27.51 -29.02 3.87
CA ASP A 42 27.34 -28.08 4.97
C ASP A 42 25.85 -27.84 5.32
N GLY A 43 25.11 -28.94 5.47
CA GLY A 43 23.67 -28.89 5.72
C GLY A 43 22.80 -28.49 4.51
N ARG A 44 23.37 -27.99 3.40
CA ARG A 44 22.63 -27.63 2.18
C ARG A 44 21.99 -28.88 1.53
N ARG A 45 22.65 -30.04 1.64
CA ARG A 45 22.29 -31.37 1.11
C ARG A 45 22.13 -31.46 -0.41
N TRP A 46 22.45 -30.42 -1.16
CA TRP A 46 22.57 -30.42 -2.62
C TRP A 46 23.92 -29.82 -2.99
N LEU A 47 24.48 -30.27 -4.09
CA LEU A 47 25.73 -29.78 -4.64
C LEU A 47 25.46 -29.21 -6.02
N THR A 48 25.88 -27.97 -6.25
CA THR A 48 26.05 -27.43 -7.59
C THR A 48 27.49 -27.70 -8.00
N LEU A 49 27.69 -28.49 -9.06
CA LEU A 49 29.02 -28.80 -9.55
C LEU A 49 29.66 -27.52 -10.10
N ASP A 50 30.86 -27.22 -9.64
CA ASP A 50 31.69 -26.13 -10.16
C ASP A 50 32.34 -26.57 -11.48
N VAL A 51 31.56 -26.49 -12.56
CA VAL A 51 31.97 -26.85 -13.92
C VAL A 51 32.00 -25.61 -14.82
N PRO A 52 32.73 -25.61 -15.94
CA PRO A 52 32.75 -24.46 -16.84
C PRO A 52 31.38 -24.14 -17.47
N VAL A 53 31.16 -22.86 -17.76
CA VAL A 53 29.98 -22.35 -18.49
C VAL A 53 29.83 -23.11 -19.81
N GLY A 54 28.64 -23.68 -20.04
CA GLY A 54 28.32 -24.50 -21.22
C GLY A 54 28.42 -26.02 -21.00
N HIS A 55 28.92 -26.49 -19.85
CA HIS A 55 28.84 -27.90 -19.45
C HIS A 55 27.37 -28.29 -19.15
N PRO A 56 26.90 -29.49 -19.51
CA PRO A 56 25.51 -29.92 -19.25
C PRO A 56 25.10 -29.82 -17.79
N ASP A 57 26.04 -29.96 -16.86
CA ASP A 57 25.78 -29.93 -15.42
C ASP A 57 26.04 -28.57 -14.76
N PHE A 58 26.39 -27.54 -15.54
CA PHE A 58 26.57 -26.20 -15.02
C PHE A 58 25.26 -25.65 -14.43
N GLY A 59 25.30 -25.21 -13.18
CA GLY A 59 24.13 -24.71 -12.44
C GLY A 59 23.08 -25.78 -12.08
N LYS A 60 23.30 -27.06 -12.40
CA LYS A 60 22.38 -28.14 -12.00
C LYS A 60 22.64 -28.57 -10.57
N ALA A 61 21.61 -28.57 -9.74
CA ALA A 61 21.67 -29.18 -8.42
C ALA A 61 21.69 -30.70 -8.54
N GLN A 62 22.73 -31.31 -7.99
CA GLN A 62 22.79 -32.74 -7.74
C GLN A 62 22.52 -33.03 -6.26
N PRO A 63 21.72 -34.05 -5.94
CA PRO A 63 21.49 -34.44 -4.55
C PRO A 63 22.83 -34.87 -3.93
N CYS A 64 23.13 -34.37 -2.73
CA CYS A 64 24.28 -34.86 -1.96
C CYS A 64 24.03 -36.32 -1.56
N GLU A 65 25.09 -37.09 -1.38
CA GLU A 65 25.02 -38.51 -1.04
C GLU A 65 24.25 -38.79 0.27
N CYS A 66 24.21 -37.80 1.18
CA CYS A 66 23.37 -37.82 2.38
C CYS A 66 21.85 -37.85 2.11
N GLN A 67 21.42 -37.89 0.85
CA GLN A 67 20.03 -37.98 0.41
C GLN A 67 19.66 -39.35 -0.20
N ALA A 68 20.59 -40.30 -0.31
CA ALA A 68 20.43 -41.52 -1.08
C ALA A 68 19.33 -42.48 -0.58
N GLU A 69 18.89 -42.36 0.68
CA GLU A 69 17.94 -43.30 1.31
C GLU A 69 16.53 -42.72 1.61
N THR A 70 16.24 -41.48 1.22
CA THR A 70 14.94 -40.85 1.51
C THR A 70 13.84 -41.23 0.50
N THR A 71 12.64 -41.52 0.98
CA THR A 71 11.47 -41.75 0.12
C THR A 71 11.11 -40.49 -0.69
N ALA A 72 10.43 -40.65 -1.83
CA ALA A 72 10.01 -39.51 -2.66
C ALA A 72 9.18 -38.48 -1.86
N SER A 73 8.32 -38.95 -0.95
CA SER A 73 7.52 -38.09 -0.09
C SER A 73 8.36 -37.30 0.93
N GLU A 74 9.38 -37.91 1.53
CA GLU A 74 10.30 -37.24 2.46
C GLU A 74 11.18 -36.22 1.73
N ARG A 75 11.61 -36.55 0.51
CA ARG A 75 12.37 -35.64 -0.35
C ARG A 75 11.56 -34.39 -0.69
N THR A 76 10.30 -34.54 -1.10
CA THR A 76 9.41 -33.40 -1.40
C THR A 76 9.11 -32.56 -0.16
N ALA A 77 8.78 -33.19 0.98
CA ALA A 77 8.53 -32.48 2.23
C ALA A 77 9.75 -31.65 2.67
N ARG A 78 10.96 -32.15 2.42
CA ARG A 78 12.21 -31.47 2.74
C ARG A 78 12.53 -30.32 1.78
N LEU A 79 12.27 -30.50 0.49
CA LEU A 79 12.37 -29.42 -0.50
C LEU A 79 11.40 -28.28 -0.18
N LEU A 80 10.19 -28.60 0.27
CA LEU A 80 9.22 -27.60 0.72
C LEU A 80 9.74 -26.80 1.92
N ARG A 81 10.38 -27.44 2.91
CA ARG A 81 11.03 -26.75 4.03
C ARG A 81 12.14 -25.81 3.57
N TYR A 82 12.99 -26.26 2.65
CA TYR A 82 14.05 -25.41 2.07
C TYR A 82 13.48 -24.23 1.28
N SER A 83 12.34 -24.43 0.60
CA SER A 83 11.84 -23.49 -0.40
C SER A 83 11.37 -22.15 0.12
N ASN A 84 11.11 -22.03 1.42
CA ASN A 84 10.56 -20.83 2.04
C ASN A 84 9.21 -20.37 1.41
N LEU A 85 8.44 -21.30 0.83
CA LEU A 85 7.13 -21.01 0.23
C LEU A 85 6.02 -20.79 1.26
N GLY A 86 6.13 -21.36 2.46
CA GLY A 86 5.11 -21.26 3.51
C GLY A 86 3.69 -21.56 3.00
N VAL A 87 2.80 -20.57 3.10
CA VAL A 87 1.39 -20.65 2.64
C VAL A 87 1.23 -20.73 1.12
N LEU A 88 2.27 -20.40 0.34
CA LEU A 88 2.27 -20.46 -1.13
C LEU A 88 2.47 -21.88 -1.65
N SER A 89 2.79 -22.86 -0.79
CA SER A 89 2.90 -24.28 -1.15
C SER A 89 1.61 -24.87 -1.75
N ARG A 90 0.46 -24.24 -1.51
CA ARG A 90 -0.84 -24.64 -2.09
C ARG A 90 -1.08 -24.12 -3.52
N MET A 91 -0.23 -23.22 -4.02
CA MET A 91 -0.39 -22.57 -5.31
C MET A 91 0.26 -23.40 -6.41
N THR A 92 -0.53 -24.19 -7.13
CA THR A 92 -0.07 -25.02 -8.26
C THR A 92 -0.65 -24.51 -9.58
N PHE A 93 -0.08 -24.99 -10.70
CA PHE A 93 -0.65 -24.76 -12.02
C PHE A 93 -2.11 -25.25 -12.11
N ASP A 94 -2.44 -26.39 -11.49
CA ASP A 94 -3.82 -26.91 -11.44
C ASP A 94 -4.81 -25.99 -10.71
N SER A 95 -4.33 -25.23 -9.73
CA SER A 95 -5.13 -24.27 -8.96
C SER A 95 -5.27 -22.90 -9.63
N THR A 96 -4.56 -22.68 -10.74
CA THR A 96 -4.47 -21.37 -11.41
C THR A 96 -5.25 -21.40 -12.71
N ASP A 97 -6.24 -20.52 -12.86
CA ASP A 97 -6.99 -20.39 -14.12
C ASP A 97 -6.07 -19.90 -15.25
N PRO A 98 -5.87 -20.68 -16.33
CA PRO A 98 -5.03 -20.27 -17.46
C PRO A 98 -5.53 -19.02 -18.19
N ALA A 99 -6.80 -18.65 -18.06
CA ALA A 99 -7.36 -17.42 -18.64
C ALA A 99 -7.18 -16.20 -17.72
N GLY A 100 -6.78 -16.40 -16.46
CA GLY A 100 -6.71 -15.35 -15.45
C GLY A 100 -8.09 -14.84 -15.02
N VAL A 101 -8.11 -13.81 -14.17
CA VAL A 101 -9.35 -13.28 -13.55
C VAL A 101 -9.99 -12.11 -14.32
N SER A 102 -9.36 -11.65 -15.40
CA SER A 102 -9.85 -10.48 -16.14
C SER A 102 -11.05 -10.83 -17.01
N GLU A 103 -11.98 -9.87 -17.15
CA GLU A 103 -13.08 -9.95 -18.13
C GLU A 103 -12.68 -9.49 -19.53
N ASP A 104 -11.54 -8.79 -19.64
CA ASP A 104 -11.00 -8.27 -20.89
C ASP A 104 -10.32 -9.37 -21.72
N GLU A 105 -10.69 -9.48 -22.99
CA GLU A 105 -10.24 -10.53 -23.91
C GLU A 105 -8.76 -10.40 -24.31
N GLU A 106 -8.21 -9.19 -24.35
CA GLU A 106 -6.79 -8.97 -24.61
C GLU A 106 -5.96 -9.35 -23.37
N ALA A 107 -6.43 -8.95 -22.19
CA ALA A 107 -5.82 -9.34 -20.92
C ALA A 107 -5.84 -10.86 -20.71
N ARG A 108 -6.94 -11.56 -21.06
CA ARG A 108 -7.01 -13.03 -20.99
C ARG A 108 -5.97 -13.69 -21.90
N ARG A 109 -5.84 -13.23 -23.15
CA ARG A 109 -4.87 -13.77 -24.10
C ARG A 109 -3.43 -13.55 -23.65
N MET A 110 -3.12 -12.36 -23.15
CA MET A 110 -1.80 -12.05 -22.62
C MET A 110 -1.49 -12.85 -21.35
N PHE A 111 -2.45 -13.03 -20.44
CA PHE A 111 -2.28 -13.88 -19.26
C PHE A 111 -2.07 -15.35 -19.64
N ALA A 112 -2.85 -15.88 -20.59
CA ALA A 112 -2.66 -17.24 -21.10
C ALA A 112 -1.26 -17.46 -21.70
N SER A 113 -0.77 -16.49 -22.49
CA SER A 113 0.61 -16.51 -23.01
C SER A 113 1.66 -16.48 -21.88
N ALA A 114 1.40 -15.74 -20.81
CA ALA A 114 2.27 -15.70 -19.64
C ALA A 114 2.25 -17.03 -18.87
N TYR A 115 1.07 -17.63 -18.70
CA TYR A 115 0.88 -18.94 -18.10
C TYR A 115 1.61 -20.04 -18.87
N GLU A 116 1.48 -20.08 -20.20
CA GLU A 116 2.20 -21.03 -21.06
C GLU A 116 3.72 -20.85 -20.95
N THR A 117 4.18 -19.60 -20.90
CA THR A 117 5.59 -19.29 -20.71
C THR A 117 6.10 -19.77 -19.36
N ALA A 118 5.33 -19.54 -18.29
CA ALA A 118 5.63 -19.99 -16.93
C ALA A 118 5.72 -21.52 -16.86
N LEU A 119 4.75 -22.22 -17.46
CA LEU A 119 4.74 -23.68 -17.52
C LEU A 119 5.95 -24.22 -18.28
N SER A 120 6.24 -23.67 -19.47
CA SER A 120 7.43 -24.04 -20.25
C SER A 120 8.73 -23.80 -19.49
N TYR A 121 8.83 -22.71 -18.73
CA TYR A 121 10.00 -22.44 -17.89
C TYR A 121 10.12 -23.43 -16.72
N ALA A 122 9.01 -23.84 -16.11
CA ALA A 122 9.02 -24.81 -15.02
C ALA A 122 9.49 -26.21 -15.47
N GLU A 123 9.18 -26.59 -16.71
CA GLU A 123 9.68 -27.83 -17.33
C GLU A 123 11.22 -27.83 -17.43
N GLU A 124 11.79 -26.74 -17.94
CA GLU A 124 13.23 -26.58 -18.20
C GLU A 124 13.73 -25.19 -17.75
N PRO A 125 13.98 -25.00 -16.45
CA PRO A 125 14.39 -23.71 -15.90
C PRO A 125 15.82 -23.40 -16.34
N GLN A 126 15.94 -22.53 -17.34
CA GLN A 126 17.20 -22.03 -17.87
C GLN A 126 17.16 -20.52 -17.99
N GLY A 127 18.25 -19.87 -17.63
CA GLY A 127 18.32 -18.41 -17.62
C GLY A 127 17.30 -17.80 -16.67
N TRP A 128 16.91 -16.56 -16.94
CA TRP A 128 16.08 -15.75 -16.06
C TRP A 128 14.69 -15.55 -16.65
N LEU A 129 13.67 -15.57 -15.79
CA LEU A 129 12.30 -15.23 -16.15
C LEU A 129 11.87 -13.99 -15.36
N ILE A 130 11.60 -12.91 -16.08
CA ILE A 130 11.17 -11.64 -15.49
C ILE A 130 9.67 -11.46 -15.75
N MET A 131 8.89 -11.44 -14.68
CA MET A 131 7.44 -11.24 -14.73
C MET A 131 7.11 -9.80 -14.31
N ILE A 132 6.61 -9.01 -15.24
CA ILE A 132 6.27 -7.60 -15.06
C ILE A 132 4.77 -7.43 -15.16
N GLY A 133 4.17 -6.62 -14.29
CA GLY A 133 2.74 -6.34 -14.36
C GLY A 133 2.24 -5.67 -13.09
N PRO A 134 1.01 -5.14 -13.06
CA PRO A 134 0.49 -4.46 -11.90
C PRO A 134 0.26 -5.42 -10.71
N ASN A 135 0.01 -4.85 -9.53
CA ASN A 135 -0.31 -5.64 -8.35
C ASN A 135 -1.66 -6.32 -8.48
N GLY A 136 -1.75 -7.53 -7.92
CA GLY A 136 -2.92 -8.39 -8.11
C GLY A 136 -3.02 -9.08 -9.46
N ALA A 137 -2.08 -8.85 -10.40
CA ALA A 137 -2.08 -9.50 -11.72
C ALA A 137 -1.74 -11.01 -11.69
N GLY A 138 -1.45 -11.60 -10.52
CA GLY A 138 -1.14 -13.03 -10.40
C GLY A 138 0.34 -13.40 -10.58
N LYS A 139 1.27 -12.44 -10.60
CA LYS A 139 2.72 -12.68 -10.74
C LYS A 139 3.27 -13.62 -9.65
N THR A 140 2.99 -13.34 -8.37
CA THR A 140 3.38 -14.16 -7.23
C THR A 140 2.77 -15.56 -7.30
N GLN A 141 1.51 -15.67 -7.72
CA GLN A 141 0.82 -16.95 -7.91
C GLN A 141 1.50 -17.80 -8.99
N LEU A 142 1.84 -17.22 -10.14
CA LEU A 142 2.57 -17.90 -11.21
C LEU A 142 3.98 -18.29 -10.77
N ALA A 143 4.69 -17.41 -10.07
CA ALA A 143 6.01 -17.70 -9.53
C ALA A 143 5.99 -18.87 -8.53
N ALA A 144 5.01 -18.88 -7.61
CA ALA A 144 4.80 -19.98 -6.68
C ALA A 144 4.41 -21.29 -7.40
N SER A 145 3.59 -21.21 -8.45
CA SER A 145 3.21 -22.38 -9.26
C SER A 145 4.43 -23.01 -9.95
N ILE A 146 5.33 -22.19 -10.49
CA ILE A 146 6.62 -22.65 -11.04
C ILE A 146 7.46 -23.32 -9.93
N ALA A 147 7.53 -22.70 -8.75
CA ALA A 147 8.30 -23.23 -7.62
C ALA A 147 7.82 -24.62 -7.20
N ASN A 148 6.51 -24.78 -6.99
CA ASN A 148 5.91 -26.04 -6.59
C ASN A 148 6.11 -27.13 -7.65
N HIS A 149 5.94 -26.82 -8.94
CA HIS A 149 6.18 -27.76 -10.03
C HIS A 149 7.64 -28.26 -10.08
N CYS A 150 8.60 -27.36 -9.86
CA CYS A 150 10.01 -27.72 -9.76
C CYS A 150 10.31 -28.62 -8.55
N ILE A 151 9.72 -28.30 -7.39
CA ILE A 151 9.87 -29.08 -6.15
C ILE A 151 9.31 -30.50 -6.30
N GLU A 152 8.14 -30.64 -6.93
CA GLU A 152 7.54 -31.95 -7.23
C GLU A 152 8.43 -32.82 -8.12
N ARG A 153 9.24 -32.20 -8.98
CA ARG A 153 10.25 -32.87 -9.82
C ARG A 153 11.60 -33.05 -9.13
N GLY A 154 11.67 -32.79 -7.82
CA GLY A 154 12.85 -32.99 -7.01
C GLY A 154 13.94 -31.93 -7.21
N ARG A 155 13.59 -30.76 -7.79
CA ARG A 155 14.52 -29.63 -7.99
C ARG A 155 14.40 -28.63 -6.83
N PRO A 156 15.51 -28.26 -6.17
CA PRO A 156 15.49 -27.25 -5.12
C PRO A 156 15.25 -25.86 -5.67
N VAL A 157 14.26 -25.18 -5.11
CA VAL A 157 13.90 -23.79 -5.39
C VAL A 157 13.93 -23.04 -4.07
N PHE A 158 14.51 -21.84 -4.05
CA PHE A 158 14.44 -20.92 -2.92
C PHE A 158 13.54 -19.74 -3.31
N PHE A 159 12.40 -19.59 -2.64
CA PHE A 159 11.45 -18.50 -2.84
C PHE A 159 11.63 -17.47 -1.73
N VAL A 160 11.75 -16.20 -2.09
CA VAL A 160 11.86 -15.14 -1.09
C VAL A 160 11.16 -13.87 -1.55
N HIS A 161 10.43 -13.25 -0.63
CA HIS A 161 9.90 -11.91 -0.83
C HIS A 161 11.03 -10.89 -0.60
N VAL A 162 11.28 -10.00 -1.56
CA VAL A 162 12.46 -9.11 -1.55
C VAL A 162 12.51 -8.18 -0.33
N PRO A 163 11.40 -7.55 0.13
CA PRO A 163 11.39 -6.78 1.37
C PRO A 163 11.78 -7.61 2.59
N ASP A 164 11.22 -8.82 2.73
CA ASP A 164 11.51 -9.71 3.87
C ASP A 164 12.98 -10.14 3.85
N LEU A 165 13.52 -10.49 2.68
CA LEU A 165 14.95 -10.80 2.52
C LEU A 165 15.84 -9.66 3.04
N LEU A 166 15.52 -8.42 2.68
CA LEU A 166 16.32 -7.27 3.06
C LEU A 166 16.19 -6.95 4.55
N ASP A 167 15.02 -7.15 5.16
CA ASP A 167 14.85 -7.02 6.59
C ASP A 167 15.59 -8.13 7.36
N ASP A 168 15.56 -9.37 6.88
CA ASP A 168 16.31 -10.48 7.45
C ASP A 168 17.83 -10.24 7.37
N LEU A 169 18.33 -9.84 6.20
CA LEU A 169 19.72 -9.44 6.01
C LEU A 169 20.12 -8.23 6.87
N ARG A 170 19.19 -7.34 7.20
CA ARG A 170 19.46 -6.21 8.11
C ARG A 170 19.46 -6.65 9.57
N SER A 171 18.56 -7.55 9.95
CA SER A 171 18.42 -8.05 11.32
C SER A 171 19.61 -8.89 11.79
N THR A 172 20.28 -9.58 10.85
CA THR A 172 21.49 -10.39 11.12
C THR A 172 22.71 -9.56 11.53
N TYR A 173 22.69 -8.23 11.38
CA TYR A 173 23.71 -7.32 11.95
C TYR A 173 23.50 -7.03 13.45
N ALA A 174 22.39 -7.48 14.05
CA ALA A 174 22.17 -7.34 15.49
C ALA A 174 23.03 -8.33 16.28
N PRO A 175 23.61 -7.94 17.44
CA PRO A 175 24.61 -8.73 18.19
C PRO A 175 24.12 -10.09 18.76
N HIS A 176 22.88 -10.53 18.47
CA HIS A 176 22.27 -11.76 18.99
C HIS A 176 21.48 -12.58 17.94
N SER A 177 21.78 -12.45 16.64
CA SER A 177 21.13 -13.28 15.61
C SER A 177 21.59 -14.74 15.69
N LEU A 178 20.65 -15.69 15.54
CA LEU A 178 20.90 -17.14 15.53
C LEU A 178 21.45 -17.65 14.18
N ILE A 179 21.19 -16.92 13.09
CA ILE A 179 21.71 -17.20 11.75
C ILE A 179 22.75 -16.14 11.40
N SER A 180 23.91 -16.55 10.88
CA SER A 180 24.95 -15.61 10.47
C SER A 180 24.53 -14.93 9.15
N TYR A 181 24.78 -13.62 9.03
CA TYR A 181 24.51 -12.85 7.81
C TYR A 181 25.06 -13.55 6.55
N SER A 182 26.25 -14.17 6.65
CA SER A 182 26.89 -14.85 5.53
C SER A 182 26.10 -16.07 5.05
N GLU A 183 25.52 -16.86 5.94
CA GLU A 183 24.81 -18.09 5.56
C GLU A 183 23.56 -17.80 4.73
N LEU A 184 22.70 -16.88 5.17
CA LEU A 184 21.50 -16.51 4.42
C LEU A 184 21.85 -15.87 3.07
N PHE A 185 22.87 -15.00 3.07
CA PHE A 185 23.31 -14.33 1.84
C PHE A 185 23.92 -15.32 0.84
N ASP A 186 24.72 -16.29 1.29
CA ASP A 186 25.26 -17.34 0.44
C ASP A 186 24.18 -18.31 -0.03
N GLN A 187 23.20 -18.66 0.82
CA GLN A 187 22.06 -19.47 0.43
C GLN A 187 21.27 -18.84 -0.72
N VAL A 188 21.01 -17.53 -0.67
CA VAL A 188 20.33 -16.80 -1.76
C VAL A 188 21.17 -16.75 -3.03
N ASN A 189 22.47 -16.51 -2.88
CA ASN A 189 23.37 -16.41 -4.02
C ASN A 189 23.56 -17.74 -4.75
N ASP A 190 23.72 -18.83 -3.99
CA ASP A 190 24.04 -20.18 -4.50
C ASP A 190 22.81 -21.05 -4.70
N ALA A 191 21.60 -20.53 -4.39
CA ALA A 191 20.36 -21.25 -4.63
C ALA A 191 20.30 -21.75 -6.09
N PRO A 192 20.13 -23.07 -6.32
CA PRO A 192 20.13 -23.62 -7.67
C PRO A 192 19.03 -23.01 -8.55
N MET A 193 17.92 -22.64 -7.94
CA MET A 193 16.89 -21.81 -8.53
C MET A 193 16.40 -20.81 -7.48
N LEU A 194 16.42 -19.52 -7.82
CA LEU A 194 16.00 -18.44 -6.93
C LEU A 194 14.76 -17.76 -7.51
N ILE A 195 13.77 -17.50 -6.66
CA ILE A 195 12.62 -16.66 -6.99
C ILE A 195 12.65 -15.44 -6.07
N LEU A 196 12.82 -14.26 -6.68
CA LEU A 196 12.76 -12.96 -6.03
C LEU A 196 11.39 -12.36 -6.29
N ASP A 197 10.49 -12.48 -5.31
CA ASP A 197 9.12 -11.99 -5.42
C ASP A 197 8.98 -10.56 -4.89
N GLY A 198 8.31 -9.68 -5.64
CA GLY A 198 8.09 -8.28 -5.26
C GLY A 198 9.35 -7.43 -5.40
N PHE A 199 10.20 -7.69 -6.40
CA PHE A 199 11.34 -6.82 -6.67
C PHE A 199 10.85 -5.41 -7.04
N GLY A 200 11.37 -4.39 -6.35
CA GLY A 200 10.91 -3.01 -6.45
C GLY A 200 10.06 -2.55 -5.27
N THR A 201 9.54 -3.49 -4.48
CA THR A 201 8.72 -3.22 -3.29
C THR A 201 9.54 -2.96 -2.02
N GLN A 202 10.85 -2.80 -2.13
CA GLN A 202 11.73 -2.49 -1.01
C GLN A 202 11.93 -0.97 -0.84
N SER A 203 12.22 -0.52 0.38
CA SER A 203 12.70 0.84 0.62
C SER A 203 13.94 1.12 -0.24
N ALA A 204 13.95 2.21 -1.01
CA ALA A 204 15.04 2.62 -1.90
C ALA A 204 16.28 3.16 -1.13
N THR A 205 16.80 2.35 -0.21
CA THR A 205 18.03 2.67 0.52
C THR A 205 19.25 2.29 -0.33
N PRO A 206 20.35 3.06 -0.28
CA PRO A 206 21.59 2.69 -0.97
C PRO A 206 22.08 1.28 -0.61
N TRP A 207 21.88 0.87 0.64
CA TRP A 207 22.23 -0.47 1.11
C TRP A 207 21.40 -1.56 0.41
N ALA A 208 20.08 -1.40 0.33
CA ALA A 208 19.22 -2.37 -0.35
C ALA A 208 19.59 -2.48 -1.84
N GLN A 209 19.84 -1.35 -2.50
CA GLN A 209 20.31 -1.32 -3.88
C GLN A 209 21.64 -2.06 -4.05
N GLU A 210 22.61 -1.82 -3.17
CA GLU A 210 23.91 -2.50 -3.19
C GLU A 210 23.76 -4.03 -3.04
N LYS A 211 22.93 -4.49 -2.09
CA LYS A 211 22.70 -5.94 -1.89
C LYS A 211 22.02 -6.58 -3.08
N MET A 212 21.02 -5.94 -3.66
CA MET A 212 20.37 -6.45 -4.86
C MET A 212 21.35 -6.49 -6.05
N GLN A 213 22.20 -5.48 -6.23
CA GLN A 213 23.24 -5.48 -7.26
C GLN A 213 24.21 -6.66 -7.08
N GLN A 214 24.62 -6.97 -5.85
CA GLN A 214 25.49 -8.12 -5.56
C GLN A 214 24.83 -9.45 -5.93
N ILE A 215 23.58 -9.68 -5.51
CA ILE A 215 22.83 -10.91 -5.81
C ILE A 215 22.66 -11.06 -7.33
N PHE A 216 22.17 -10.02 -8.00
CA PHE A 216 21.94 -10.04 -9.45
C PHE A 216 23.23 -10.28 -10.22
N ASN A 217 24.34 -9.63 -9.83
CA ASN A 217 25.61 -9.78 -10.51
C ASN A 217 26.19 -11.19 -10.35
N ARG A 218 26.19 -11.75 -9.13
CA ARG A 218 26.69 -13.12 -8.88
C ARG A 218 25.89 -14.14 -9.69
N ARG A 219 24.57 -14.05 -9.65
CA ARG A 219 23.68 -14.99 -10.37
C ARG A 219 23.75 -14.83 -11.88
N ALA A 220 23.91 -13.62 -12.40
CA ALA A 220 24.08 -13.39 -13.83
C ALA A 220 25.41 -13.96 -14.35
N ASN A 221 26.49 -13.77 -13.61
CA ASN A 221 27.81 -14.30 -13.96
C ASN A 221 27.84 -15.84 -13.91
N ALA A 222 27.17 -16.43 -12.93
CA ALA A 222 27.03 -17.88 -12.80
C ALA A 222 25.89 -18.48 -13.65
N GLN A 223 25.16 -17.66 -14.43
CA GLN A 223 23.97 -18.04 -15.22
C GLN A 223 22.96 -18.92 -14.48
N LEU A 224 22.80 -18.70 -13.16
CA LEU A 224 21.90 -19.50 -12.34
C LEU A 224 20.42 -19.15 -12.62
N PRO A 225 19.53 -20.14 -12.74
CA PRO A 225 18.10 -19.93 -12.94
C PRO A 225 17.49 -18.97 -11.92
N THR A 226 16.88 -17.88 -12.39
CA THR A 226 16.35 -16.82 -11.51
C THR A 226 15.02 -16.31 -12.03
N ILE A 227 14.00 -16.31 -11.18
CA ILE A 227 12.73 -15.67 -11.46
C ILE A 227 12.63 -14.37 -10.68
N VAL A 228 12.20 -13.30 -11.33
CA VAL A 228 11.98 -12.00 -10.69
C VAL A 228 10.55 -11.56 -11.01
N THR A 229 9.75 -11.27 -9.99
CA THR A 229 8.47 -10.58 -10.18
C THR A 229 8.62 -9.11 -9.81
N THR A 230 8.05 -8.20 -10.61
CA THR A 230 8.09 -6.76 -10.33
C THR A 230 6.83 -6.06 -10.79
N SER A 231 6.42 -5.05 -10.03
CA SER A 231 5.37 -4.09 -10.39
C SER A 231 5.92 -2.82 -11.05
N MET A 232 7.25 -2.64 -11.09
CA MET A 232 7.91 -1.48 -11.68
C MET A 232 8.03 -1.61 -13.19
N ASN A 233 8.04 -0.48 -13.89
CA ASN A 233 8.48 -0.46 -15.28
C ASN A 233 9.99 -0.66 -15.32
N VAL A 234 10.47 -1.30 -16.38
CA VAL A 234 11.92 -1.52 -16.63
C VAL A 234 12.72 -0.21 -16.65
N SER A 235 12.09 0.90 -17.04
CA SER A 235 12.68 2.26 -17.04
C SER A 235 12.96 2.81 -15.65
N ASP A 236 12.22 2.34 -14.65
CA ASP A 236 12.23 2.87 -13.29
C ASP A 236 13.22 2.08 -12.40
N ILE A 237 13.71 0.95 -12.91
CA ILE A 237 14.71 0.12 -12.25
C ILE A 237 16.10 0.73 -12.44
N ASP A 238 16.93 0.65 -11.39
CA ASP A 238 18.35 1.00 -11.42
C ASP A 238 19.02 0.53 -12.74
N PRO A 239 19.70 1.42 -13.49
CA PRO A 239 20.25 1.08 -14.81
C PRO A 239 21.18 -0.13 -14.79
N TYR A 240 21.93 -0.33 -13.69
CA TYR A 240 22.81 -1.47 -13.53
C TYR A 240 22.02 -2.77 -13.42
N ILE A 241 21.00 -2.85 -12.56
CA ILE A 241 20.14 -4.04 -12.44
C ILE A 241 19.33 -4.26 -13.74
N SER A 242 18.76 -3.20 -14.31
CA SER A 242 17.97 -3.23 -15.54
C SER A 242 18.75 -3.84 -16.71
N SER A 243 20.05 -3.52 -16.84
CA SER A 243 20.92 -4.10 -17.88
C SER A 243 21.08 -5.62 -17.79
N ARG A 244 20.97 -6.22 -16.59
CA ARG A 244 20.99 -7.68 -16.42
C ARG A 244 19.61 -8.28 -16.71
N MET A 245 18.54 -7.65 -16.21
CA MET A 245 17.15 -8.10 -16.39
C MET A 245 16.66 -8.05 -17.85
N THR A 246 17.28 -7.21 -18.68
CA THR A 246 16.92 -7.03 -20.10
C THR A 246 17.88 -7.71 -21.07
N ASN A 247 18.89 -8.42 -20.55
CA ASN A 247 19.84 -9.13 -21.38
C ASN A 247 19.15 -10.32 -22.07
N ARG A 248 18.87 -10.19 -23.38
CA ARG A 248 18.15 -11.22 -24.17
C ARG A 248 18.85 -12.59 -24.22
N GLY A 249 20.16 -12.65 -23.96
CA GLY A 249 20.89 -13.92 -23.91
C GLY A 249 20.73 -14.66 -22.58
N LEU A 250 20.26 -13.97 -21.53
CA LEU A 250 20.08 -14.52 -20.19
C LEU A 250 18.61 -14.55 -19.77
N SER A 251 17.82 -13.55 -20.16
CA SER A 251 16.50 -13.26 -19.59
C SER A 251 15.40 -13.27 -20.63
N ARG A 252 14.25 -13.82 -20.23
CA ARG A 252 12.97 -13.72 -20.93
C ARG A 252 12.03 -12.84 -20.09
N ILE A 253 11.49 -11.80 -20.70
CA ILE A 253 10.53 -10.90 -20.06
C ILE A 253 9.12 -11.30 -20.48
N VAL A 254 8.22 -11.37 -19.50
CA VAL A 254 6.80 -11.65 -19.68
C VAL A 254 6.02 -10.54 -19.00
N GLU A 255 5.15 -9.89 -19.77
CA GLU A 255 4.20 -8.92 -19.25
C GLU A 255 2.90 -9.63 -18.92
N ILE A 256 2.47 -9.51 -17.67
CA ILE A 256 1.23 -10.07 -17.16
C ILE A 256 0.25 -8.90 -17.02
N PRO A 257 -0.82 -8.89 -17.81
CA PRO A 257 -1.85 -7.89 -17.67
C PRO A 257 -2.53 -8.13 -16.32
N GLY A 258 -2.75 -7.05 -15.58
CA GLY A 258 -3.79 -7.04 -14.58
C GLY A 258 -4.76 -5.95 -14.94
N GLN A 259 -5.95 -6.04 -14.38
CA GLN A 259 -6.56 -4.79 -13.96
C GLN A 259 -5.53 -4.20 -13.01
N THR A 260 -4.91 -3.08 -13.36
CA THR A 260 -4.46 -2.25 -12.26
C THR A 260 -5.74 -2.07 -11.44
N LEU A 261 -5.75 -2.56 -10.20
CA LEU A 261 -6.33 -1.75 -9.15
C LEU A 261 -5.44 -0.50 -9.13
N GLU A 262 -5.55 0.34 -10.17
CA GLU A 262 -5.13 1.72 -10.21
C GLU A 262 -5.87 2.25 -8.98
N PRO A 263 -5.20 2.65 -7.90
CA PRO A 263 -5.87 3.39 -6.83
C PRO A 263 -6.32 4.79 -7.34
N SER A 264 -6.31 5.02 -8.65
CA SER A 264 -6.06 6.28 -9.33
C SER A 264 -7.08 6.64 -10.42
N ARG A 265 -8.24 5.97 -10.53
CA ARG A 265 -9.35 6.58 -11.28
C ARG A 265 -10.19 7.55 -10.48
N ASP A 266 -10.32 7.35 -9.16
CA ASP A 266 -11.32 8.11 -8.41
C ASP A 266 -10.76 9.24 -7.52
N LEU A 267 -9.48 9.24 -7.14
CA LEU A 267 -8.93 10.31 -6.31
C LEU A 267 -8.76 11.61 -7.12
N GLY A 268 -9.31 12.71 -6.61
CA GLY A 268 -9.37 13.97 -7.33
C GLY A 268 -10.60 14.07 -8.24
N SER A 269 -11.26 12.94 -8.52
CA SER A 269 -12.51 12.90 -9.25
C SER A 269 -13.70 13.10 -8.29
N ILE A 270 -14.87 13.39 -8.87
CA ILE A 270 -16.11 13.51 -8.12
C ILE A 270 -17.05 12.45 -8.68
N PRO A 271 -17.61 11.57 -7.81
CA PRO A 271 -18.59 10.59 -8.25
C PRO A 271 -19.73 11.26 -9.03
N GLU A 272 -20.11 10.68 -10.17
CA GLU A 272 -21.11 11.27 -11.06
C GLU A 272 -22.47 11.48 -10.35
N ASP A 273 -22.82 10.58 -9.42
CA ASP A 273 -24.04 10.72 -8.61
C ASP A 273 -24.01 11.99 -7.75
N MET A 274 -22.84 12.36 -7.20
CA MET A 274 -22.67 13.58 -6.43
C MET A 274 -22.82 14.81 -7.31
N LEU A 275 -22.22 14.82 -8.51
CA LEU A 275 -22.34 15.92 -9.46
C LEU A 275 -23.80 16.15 -9.91
N LEU A 276 -24.58 15.09 -10.04
CA LEU A 276 -25.99 15.19 -10.44
C LEU A 276 -26.90 15.72 -9.32
N ARG A 277 -26.61 15.38 -8.05
CA ARG A 277 -27.49 15.69 -6.91
C ARG A 277 -27.06 16.90 -6.07
N MET A 278 -25.80 17.31 -6.14
CA MET A 278 -25.23 18.39 -5.32
C MET A 278 -24.91 19.61 -6.18
N THR A 279 -25.93 20.17 -6.83
CA THR A 279 -25.81 21.39 -7.64
C THR A 279 -26.33 22.61 -6.86
N PHE A 280 -25.98 23.82 -7.33
CA PHE A 280 -26.52 25.05 -6.74
C PHE A 280 -28.04 25.16 -6.81
N ASP A 281 -28.66 24.56 -7.83
CA ASP A 281 -30.11 24.59 -8.02
C ASP A 281 -30.87 23.66 -7.05
N ILE A 282 -30.22 22.58 -6.60
CA ILE A 282 -30.81 21.61 -5.68
C ILE A 282 -30.63 22.04 -4.21
N PHE A 283 -29.67 22.92 -3.91
CA PHE A 283 -29.39 23.36 -2.55
C PHE A 283 -30.57 24.13 -1.94
N ASP A 284 -31.22 23.57 -0.91
CA ASP A 284 -32.40 24.17 -0.28
C ASP A 284 -32.05 25.11 0.87
N VAL A 285 -32.00 26.41 0.59
CA VAL A 285 -31.75 27.45 1.60
C VAL A 285 -32.81 27.54 2.71
N ARG A 286 -33.97 26.88 2.55
CA ARG A 286 -35.02 26.88 3.60
C ARG A 286 -34.64 26.01 4.80
N GLY A 287 -33.72 25.06 4.60
CA GLY A 287 -33.25 24.15 5.65
C GLY A 287 -34.33 23.22 6.19
N ASN A 288 -33.94 22.28 7.07
CA ASN A 288 -34.88 21.42 7.77
C ASN A 288 -35.53 22.13 8.98
N ASN A 289 -36.62 22.87 8.75
CA ASN A 289 -37.25 23.76 9.75
C ASN A 289 -36.29 24.84 10.31
N ALA A 290 -35.38 25.35 9.48
CA ALA A 290 -34.41 26.36 9.91
C ALA A 290 -35.11 27.67 10.34
N SER A 291 -34.54 28.33 11.35
CA SER A 291 -34.92 29.68 11.78
C SER A 291 -34.55 30.74 10.73
N ALA A 292 -35.07 31.97 10.87
CA ALA A 292 -34.74 33.06 9.95
C ALA A 292 -33.21 33.32 9.86
N ALA A 293 -32.51 33.32 11.00
CA ALA A 293 -31.06 33.52 11.05
C ALA A 293 -30.29 32.39 10.35
N GLN A 294 -30.74 31.14 10.51
CA GLN A 294 -30.14 29.97 9.87
C GLN A 294 -30.36 29.98 8.35
N ARG A 295 -31.54 30.43 7.88
CA ARG A 295 -31.78 30.63 6.45
C ARG A 295 -30.85 31.68 5.86
N THR A 296 -30.67 32.81 6.54
CA THR A 296 -29.71 33.83 6.11
C THR A 296 -28.28 33.29 6.08
N SER A 297 -27.89 32.44 7.04
CA SER A 297 -26.59 31.75 7.02
C SER A 297 -26.43 30.85 5.78
N LEU A 298 -27.46 30.07 5.44
CA LEU A 298 -27.47 29.21 4.25
C LEU A 298 -27.47 30.01 2.94
N GLU A 299 -28.20 31.12 2.87
CA GLU A 299 -28.23 32.05 1.73
C GLU A 299 -26.86 32.68 1.49
N ASN A 300 -26.22 33.20 2.55
CA ASN A 300 -24.88 33.77 2.47
C ASN A 300 -23.84 32.72 2.01
N ALA A 301 -23.97 31.48 2.48
CA ALA A 301 -23.09 30.39 2.08
C ALA A 301 -23.28 30.02 0.61
N LEU A 302 -24.54 29.95 0.14
CA LEU A 302 -24.86 29.70 -1.27
C LEU A 302 -24.33 30.81 -2.18
N GLU A 303 -24.53 32.07 -1.81
CA GLU A 303 -24.06 33.23 -2.59
C GLU A 303 -22.52 33.27 -2.66
N SER A 304 -21.85 33.05 -1.52
CA SER A 304 -20.38 32.98 -1.47
C SER A 304 -19.84 31.84 -2.32
N ALA A 305 -20.48 30.66 -2.29
CA ALA A 305 -20.08 29.52 -3.10
C ALA A 305 -20.26 29.78 -4.61
N LYS A 306 -21.35 30.44 -5.02
CA LYS A 306 -21.56 30.87 -6.43
C LYS A 306 -20.53 31.92 -6.87
N GLY A 307 -20.23 32.88 -6.00
CA GLY A 307 -19.19 33.88 -6.21
C GLY A 307 -17.83 33.24 -6.42
N TYR A 308 -17.45 32.33 -5.52
CA TYR A 308 -16.21 31.57 -5.60
C TYR A 308 -16.12 30.73 -6.89
N ALA A 309 -17.17 29.98 -7.23
CA ALA A 309 -17.20 29.15 -8.43
C ALA A 309 -17.01 29.96 -9.73
N SER A 310 -17.46 31.21 -9.72
CA SER A 310 -17.29 32.13 -10.85
C SER A 310 -15.86 32.64 -11.02
N ASP A 311 -15.17 32.95 -9.91
CA ASP A 311 -13.79 33.48 -9.91
C ASP A 311 -12.96 33.00 -8.69
N PRO A 312 -12.44 31.75 -8.69
CA PRO A 312 -11.64 31.24 -7.59
C PRO A 312 -10.32 31.99 -7.36
N ASP A 313 -9.72 32.51 -8.43
CA ASP A 313 -8.43 33.21 -8.36
C ASP A 313 -8.58 34.57 -7.66
N GLY A 314 -9.67 35.29 -7.91
CA GLY A 314 -10.01 36.53 -7.21
C GLY A 314 -10.42 36.33 -5.75
N TRP A 315 -11.03 35.19 -5.42
CA TRP A 315 -11.44 34.85 -4.05
C TRP A 315 -10.33 34.25 -3.19
N GLY A 316 -9.34 33.59 -3.81
CA GLY A 316 -8.32 32.84 -3.09
C GLY A 316 -8.89 31.59 -2.44
N TRP A 317 -9.00 31.58 -1.11
CA TRP A 317 -9.50 30.44 -0.34
C TRP A 317 -10.96 30.61 0.08
N LEU A 318 -11.69 29.51 0.20
CA LEU A 318 -13.03 29.46 0.79
C LEU A 318 -13.11 28.35 1.83
N THR A 319 -13.34 28.73 3.08
CA THR A 319 -13.53 27.78 4.19
C THR A 319 -14.99 27.75 4.61
N LEU A 320 -15.66 26.61 4.45
CA LEU A 320 -17.02 26.35 4.93
C LEU A 320 -16.96 25.53 6.22
N PHE A 321 -17.48 26.05 7.32
CA PHE A 321 -17.49 25.32 8.60
C PHE A 321 -18.83 25.41 9.31
N GLY A 322 -19.15 24.43 10.16
CA GLY A 322 -20.44 24.36 10.85
C GLY A 322 -20.80 22.95 11.29
N GLU A 323 -22.00 22.76 11.85
CA GLU A 323 -22.48 21.46 12.33
C GLU A 323 -22.54 20.40 11.22
N THR A 324 -22.53 19.12 11.59
CA THR A 324 -22.65 18.03 10.63
C THR A 324 -24.01 18.06 9.94
N GLY A 325 -24.03 17.71 8.64
CA GLY A 325 -25.29 17.61 7.92
C GLY A 325 -25.95 18.92 7.50
N VAL A 326 -25.26 20.07 7.58
CA VAL A 326 -25.77 21.39 7.13
C VAL A 326 -25.52 21.74 5.66
N GLY A 327 -24.92 20.82 4.88
CA GLY A 327 -24.73 21.01 3.43
C GLY A 327 -23.38 21.58 2.98
N LYS A 328 -22.34 21.58 3.82
CA LYS A 328 -20.98 22.02 3.44
C LYS A 328 -20.43 21.28 2.21
N THR A 329 -20.44 19.94 2.25
CA THR A 329 -20.03 19.07 1.14
C THR A 329 -20.85 19.33 -0.12
N HIS A 330 -22.16 19.61 0.04
CA HIS A 330 -23.02 19.94 -1.10
C HIS A 330 -22.51 21.18 -1.83
N LEU A 331 -22.24 22.27 -1.10
CA LEU A 331 -21.72 23.50 -1.71
C LEU A 331 -20.33 23.31 -2.32
N ALA A 332 -19.46 22.53 -1.67
CA ALA A 332 -18.14 22.20 -2.20
C ALA A 332 -18.23 21.43 -3.54
N VAL A 333 -19.11 20.43 -3.61
CA VAL A 333 -19.37 19.68 -4.86
C VAL A 333 -20.06 20.56 -5.90
N ALA A 334 -20.96 21.47 -5.52
CA ALA A 334 -21.63 22.39 -6.45
C ALA A 334 -20.63 23.33 -7.12
N ILE A 335 -19.67 23.88 -6.36
CA ILE A 335 -18.54 24.67 -6.90
C ILE A 335 -17.79 23.84 -7.94
N ALA A 336 -17.47 22.60 -7.60
CA ALA A 336 -16.72 21.73 -8.49
C ALA A 336 -17.48 21.36 -9.77
N ALA A 337 -18.79 21.10 -9.66
CA ALA A 337 -19.66 20.81 -10.78
C ALA A 337 -19.71 21.97 -11.78
N GLU A 338 -19.85 23.20 -11.28
CA GLU A 338 -19.82 24.40 -12.11
C GLU A 338 -18.47 24.56 -12.82
N ARG A 339 -17.35 24.43 -12.10
CA ARG A 339 -16.00 24.53 -12.69
C ARG A 339 -15.75 23.45 -13.74
N LYS A 340 -16.16 22.21 -13.46
CA LYS A 340 -16.03 21.07 -14.39
C LYS A 340 -16.88 21.31 -15.65
N SER A 341 -18.07 21.89 -15.53
CA SER A 341 -18.93 22.24 -16.69
C SER A 341 -18.29 23.30 -17.61
N ARG A 342 -17.39 24.14 -17.06
CA ARG A 342 -16.59 25.12 -17.79
C ARG A 342 -15.27 24.55 -18.33
N GLY A 343 -15.05 23.23 -18.22
CA GLY A 343 -13.84 22.56 -18.67
C GLY A 343 -12.60 22.83 -17.81
N GLN A 344 -12.78 23.37 -16.60
CA GLN A 344 -11.68 23.70 -15.69
C GLN A 344 -11.37 22.52 -14.76
N PRO A 345 -10.10 22.15 -14.59
CA PRO A 345 -9.72 21.02 -13.75
C PRO A 345 -9.98 21.32 -12.27
N VAL A 346 -10.59 20.37 -11.58
CA VAL A 346 -10.85 20.41 -10.14
C VAL A 346 -10.33 19.12 -9.52
N PHE A 347 -9.61 19.23 -8.40
CA PHE A 347 -9.21 18.09 -7.60
C PHE A 347 -10.07 18.04 -6.34
N PHE A 348 -10.99 17.10 -6.25
CA PHE A 348 -11.84 16.89 -5.08
C PHE A 348 -11.40 15.65 -4.29
N THR A 349 -11.36 15.75 -2.97
CA THR A 349 -11.09 14.59 -2.12
C THR A 349 -11.64 14.78 -0.71
N PHE A 350 -12.04 13.68 -0.07
CA PHE A 350 -12.24 13.62 1.36
C PHE A 350 -10.87 13.48 2.05
N VAL A 351 -10.62 14.26 3.11
CA VAL A 351 -9.30 14.24 3.78
C VAL A 351 -8.89 12.84 4.27
N PRO A 352 -9.77 12.02 4.88
CA PRO A 352 -9.40 10.64 5.26
C PRO A 352 -8.96 9.79 4.06
N ASP A 353 -9.72 9.81 2.97
CA ASP A 353 -9.42 9.06 1.73
C ASP A 353 -8.11 9.53 1.10
N LEU A 354 -7.86 10.84 1.12
CA LEU A 354 -6.58 11.42 0.70
C LEU A 354 -5.41 10.87 1.53
N MET A 355 -5.55 10.80 2.86
CA MET A 355 -4.49 10.32 3.73
C MET A 355 -4.24 8.82 3.54
N ASP A 356 -5.30 8.02 3.41
CA ASP A 356 -5.18 6.59 3.14
C ASP A 356 -4.56 6.33 1.76
N TYR A 357 -4.92 7.15 0.76
CA TYR A 357 -4.30 7.09 -0.55
C TYR A 357 -2.81 7.48 -0.49
N LEU A 358 -2.45 8.60 0.13
CA LEU A 358 -1.05 9.00 0.26
C LEU A 358 -0.26 7.92 1.01
N ARG A 359 -0.85 7.32 2.05
CA ARG A 359 -0.24 6.20 2.79
C ARG A 359 -0.09 4.97 1.90
N SER A 360 -1.06 4.70 1.03
CA SER A 360 -0.96 3.64 0.02
C SER A 360 0.12 3.92 -1.01
N THR A 361 0.42 5.18 -1.34
CA THR A 361 1.52 5.56 -2.25
C THR A 361 2.91 5.51 -1.61
N PHE A 362 2.97 5.45 -0.28
CA PHE A 362 4.19 5.07 0.44
C PHE A 362 4.37 3.56 0.52
N ARG A 363 3.35 2.78 0.12
CA ARG A 363 3.55 1.36 -0.10
C ARG A 363 4.37 1.27 -1.39
N PRO A 364 5.47 0.52 -1.38
CA PRO A 364 6.48 0.50 -2.44
C PRO A 364 6.01 -0.19 -3.75
N ASP A 365 4.69 -0.25 -3.93
CA ASP A 365 3.92 -0.98 -4.93
C ASP A 365 2.88 -0.09 -5.62
N SER A 366 2.74 1.19 -5.25
CA SER A 366 1.94 2.10 -6.05
C SER A 366 2.71 2.46 -7.32
N GLY A 367 2.16 2.15 -8.51
CA GLY A 367 2.70 2.61 -9.81
C GLY A 367 2.72 4.13 -9.99
N ILE A 368 2.52 4.88 -8.90
CA ILE A 368 2.46 6.32 -8.84
C ILE A 368 3.53 6.77 -7.86
N VAL A 369 4.55 7.44 -8.38
CA VAL A 369 5.61 8.04 -7.54
C VAL A 369 4.92 8.99 -6.57
N TYR A 370 5.04 8.72 -5.27
CA TYR A 370 4.47 9.55 -4.20
C TYR A 370 4.70 11.04 -4.47
N ASP A 371 5.92 11.43 -4.84
CA ASP A 371 6.27 12.82 -5.13
C ASP A 371 5.44 13.41 -6.28
N ARG A 372 5.16 12.63 -7.33
CA ARG A 372 4.34 13.08 -8.47
C ARG A 372 2.89 13.32 -8.07
N VAL A 373 2.31 12.38 -7.31
CA VAL A 373 0.95 12.52 -6.76
C VAL A 373 0.88 13.69 -5.81
N PHE A 374 1.87 13.80 -4.92
CA PHE A 374 1.91 14.84 -3.91
C PHE A 374 2.01 16.21 -4.58
N ASP A 375 2.87 16.35 -5.59
CA ASP A 375 3.02 17.58 -6.37
C ASP A 375 1.80 17.90 -7.22
N GLN A 376 1.12 16.89 -7.78
CA GLN A 376 -0.14 17.07 -8.51
C GLN A 376 -1.22 17.67 -7.60
N ILE A 377 -1.37 17.14 -6.38
CA ILE A 377 -2.36 17.62 -5.40
C ILE A 377 -1.98 19.01 -4.89
N ARG A 378 -0.70 19.19 -4.56
CA ARG A 378 -0.14 20.45 -4.08
C ARG A 378 -0.33 21.58 -5.09
N ASN A 379 -0.20 21.31 -6.39
CA ASN A 379 -0.30 22.30 -7.47
C ASN A 379 -1.63 22.26 -8.24
N ALA A 380 -2.64 21.51 -7.78
CA ALA A 380 -3.94 21.45 -8.44
C ALA A 380 -4.55 22.86 -8.60
N PRO A 381 -5.04 23.27 -9.79
CA PRO A 381 -5.56 24.61 -10.04
C PRO A 381 -6.71 25.01 -9.10
N LEU A 382 -7.55 24.05 -8.76
CA LEU A 382 -8.52 24.14 -7.66
C LEU A 382 -8.47 22.84 -6.87
N LEU A 383 -8.19 22.94 -5.57
CA LEU A 383 -8.22 21.83 -4.63
C LEU A 383 -9.40 21.98 -3.68
N ILE A 384 -10.20 20.94 -3.54
CA ILE A 384 -11.30 20.87 -2.58
C ILE A 384 -10.98 19.78 -1.58
N LEU A 385 -10.76 20.18 -0.32
CA LEU A 385 -10.51 19.30 0.82
C LEU A 385 -11.78 19.22 1.66
N ASP A 386 -12.52 18.13 1.49
CA ASP A 386 -13.76 17.91 2.22
C ASP A 386 -13.50 17.21 3.56
N HIS A 387 -14.24 17.60 4.59
CA HIS A 387 -14.18 17.02 5.94
C HIS A 387 -12.81 17.12 6.64
N LEU A 388 -12.21 18.31 6.65
CA LEU A 388 -11.02 18.60 7.43
C LEU A 388 -11.34 18.64 8.94
N SER A 389 -10.90 17.63 9.69
CA SER A 389 -10.97 17.57 11.16
C SER A 389 -9.60 17.21 11.74
N SER A 390 -9.09 18.02 12.67
CA SER A 390 -7.79 17.82 13.30
C SER A 390 -7.72 16.56 14.16
N ASP A 391 -8.83 16.22 14.81
CA ASP A 391 -8.86 15.24 15.91
C ASP A 391 -8.81 13.78 15.42
N LEU A 392 -8.94 13.59 14.11
CA LEU A 392 -8.95 12.28 13.45
C LEU A 392 -7.67 12.01 12.65
N LEU A 393 -6.70 12.94 12.64
CA LEU A 393 -5.46 12.79 11.90
C LEU A 393 -4.37 12.18 12.78
N SER A 394 -3.71 11.12 12.27
CA SER A 394 -2.41 10.68 12.81
C SER A 394 -1.35 11.77 12.62
N ASP A 395 -0.29 11.78 13.42
CA ASP A 395 0.82 12.75 13.30
C ASP A 395 1.39 12.87 11.87
N TRP A 396 1.57 11.74 11.18
CA TRP A 396 2.02 11.69 9.79
C TRP A 396 1.02 12.36 8.82
N ALA A 397 -0.29 12.12 9.03
CA ALA A 397 -1.34 12.68 8.19
C ALA A 397 -1.41 14.20 8.36
N TYR A 398 -1.25 14.67 9.61
CA TYR A 398 -1.14 16.08 9.92
C TYR A 398 0.09 16.72 9.25
N GLU A 399 1.26 16.07 9.31
CA GLU A 399 2.48 16.55 8.65
C GLU A 399 2.30 16.71 7.13
N LYS A 400 1.73 15.70 6.46
CA LYS A 400 1.54 15.74 5.00
C LYS A 400 0.52 16.78 4.59
N LEU A 401 -0.60 16.86 5.30
CA LEU A 401 -1.59 17.88 5.04
C LEU A 401 -1.05 19.29 5.29
N TYR A 402 -0.23 19.46 6.33
CA TYR A 402 0.46 20.73 6.61
C TYR A 402 1.31 21.19 5.42
N GLN A 403 2.09 20.29 4.81
CA GLN A 403 2.89 20.64 3.63
C GLN A 403 2.03 21.11 2.44
N ILE A 404 0.90 20.46 2.18
CA ILE A 404 -0.04 20.85 1.12
C ILE A 404 -0.63 22.23 1.41
N VAL A 405 -1.15 22.42 2.63
CA VAL A 405 -1.82 23.66 3.04
C VAL A 405 -0.86 24.85 3.02
N VAL A 406 0.37 24.68 3.55
CA VAL A 406 1.38 25.75 3.58
C VAL A 406 1.79 26.16 2.19
N HIS A 407 2.08 25.20 1.30
CA HIS A 407 2.47 25.50 -0.08
C HIS A 407 1.38 26.30 -0.78
N ARG A 408 0.14 25.81 -0.72
CA ARG A 408 -0.99 26.44 -1.42
C ARG A 408 -1.32 27.82 -0.85
N HIS A 409 -1.19 28.00 0.47
CA HIS A 409 -1.39 29.29 1.13
C HIS A 409 -0.32 30.30 0.70
N ASN A 410 0.96 29.92 0.77
CA ASN A 410 2.08 30.77 0.35
C ASN A 410 2.03 31.13 -1.15
N SER A 411 1.58 30.19 -1.99
CA SER A 411 1.46 30.38 -3.44
C SER A 411 0.10 30.95 -3.86
N ARG A 412 -0.82 31.22 -2.93
CA ARG A 412 -2.19 31.71 -3.17
C ARG A 412 -2.97 30.88 -4.21
N ILE A 413 -2.82 29.56 -4.17
CA ILE A 413 -3.52 28.67 -5.10
C ILE A 413 -4.96 28.45 -4.59
N PRO A 414 -5.99 28.63 -5.44
CA PRO A 414 -7.40 28.53 -5.02
C PRO A 414 -7.73 27.22 -4.31
N THR A 415 -8.28 27.30 -3.10
CA THR A 415 -8.57 26.12 -2.28
C THR A 415 -9.91 26.26 -1.55
N VAL A 416 -10.74 25.23 -1.62
CA VAL A 416 -11.97 25.11 -0.83
C VAL A 416 -11.75 24.09 0.27
N ILE A 417 -12.15 24.43 1.50
CA ILE A 417 -12.05 23.55 2.66
C ILE A 417 -13.43 23.45 3.30
N THR A 418 -13.86 22.23 3.61
CA THR A 418 -14.99 22.04 4.52
C THR A 418 -14.52 21.43 5.82
N SER A 419 -15.12 21.86 6.94
CA SER A 419 -14.75 21.36 8.26
C SER A 419 -15.97 21.23 9.18
N PRO A 420 -16.11 20.14 9.95
CA PRO A 420 -17.04 20.11 11.06
C PRO A 420 -16.63 21.12 12.14
N MET A 421 -17.60 21.66 12.85
CA MET A 421 -17.37 22.70 13.85
C MET A 421 -16.56 22.17 15.04
N ASP A 422 -15.29 22.60 15.15
CA ASP A 422 -14.62 23.14 16.34
C ASP A 422 -13.21 23.70 16.00
N MET A 423 -13.15 24.61 15.02
CA MET A 423 -11.86 25.22 14.63
C MET A 423 -11.50 26.41 15.54
N ALA A 424 -12.38 26.76 16.50
CA ALA A 424 -12.18 27.90 17.40
C ALA A 424 -11.29 27.54 18.59
N ASP A 425 -11.37 26.30 19.09
CA ASP A 425 -10.56 25.81 20.20
C ASP A 425 -9.33 24.99 19.75
N SER A 426 -9.26 24.60 18.47
CA SER A 426 -8.09 23.92 17.90
C SER A 426 -6.98 24.93 17.55
N SER A 427 -5.82 24.85 18.22
CA SER A 427 -4.64 25.63 17.87
C SER A 427 -3.69 24.79 17.01
N GLY A 428 -3.35 25.27 15.82
CA GLY A 428 -2.50 24.50 14.91
C GLY A 428 -2.10 25.26 13.64
N PRO A 429 -0.90 25.02 13.09
CA PRO A 429 -0.44 25.67 11.86
C PRO A 429 -1.34 25.49 10.62
N ILE A 430 -2.12 24.41 10.54
CA ILE A 430 -3.10 24.21 9.45
C ILE A 430 -4.29 25.15 9.67
N ILE A 431 -4.88 25.10 10.87
CA ILE A 431 -6.05 25.87 11.27
C ILE A 431 -5.83 27.37 11.05
N SER A 432 -4.69 27.89 11.49
CA SER A 432 -4.37 29.32 11.37
C SER A 432 -4.34 29.81 9.91
N ARG A 433 -3.96 28.94 8.96
CA ARG A 433 -3.97 29.26 7.53
C ARG A 433 -5.36 29.12 6.91
N THR A 434 -6.12 28.12 7.33
CA THR A 434 -7.53 27.99 6.90
C THR A 434 -8.42 29.14 7.39
N GLN A 435 -7.98 29.82 8.46
CA GLN A 435 -8.65 30.98 9.06
C GLN A 435 -8.01 32.32 8.69
N ASP A 436 -7.04 32.34 7.79
CA ASP A 436 -6.41 33.57 7.36
C ASP A 436 -7.33 34.36 6.41
N GLN A 437 -8.03 35.35 6.98
CA GLN A 437 -8.93 36.24 6.24
C GLN A 437 -8.21 37.11 5.20
N SER A 438 -6.87 37.24 5.26
CA SER A 438 -6.11 37.95 4.23
C SER A 438 -5.90 37.13 2.96
N SER A 439 -6.11 35.81 3.05
CA SER A 439 -5.89 34.85 1.97
C SER A 439 -7.18 34.19 1.46
N GLY A 440 -8.32 34.43 2.13
CA GLY A 440 -9.60 33.89 1.70
C GLY A 440 -10.78 34.27 2.58
N THR A 441 -11.95 33.75 2.21
CA THR A 441 -13.22 33.97 2.90
C THR A 441 -13.60 32.78 3.77
N ILE A 442 -14.11 33.06 4.97
CA ILE A 442 -14.53 32.04 5.93
C ILE A 442 -16.04 32.20 6.16
N ILE A 443 -16.79 31.14 5.89
CA ILE A 443 -18.25 31.13 6.02
C ILE A 443 -18.66 30.09 7.07
N ARG A 444 -19.40 30.56 8.07
CA ARG A 444 -20.08 29.70 9.03
C ARG A 444 -21.46 29.33 8.50
N MET A 445 -21.74 28.03 8.46
CA MET A 445 -23.04 27.46 8.14
C MET A 445 -23.73 26.98 9.42
N ASP A 446 -24.90 27.54 9.70
CA ASP A 446 -25.75 27.15 10.82
C ASP A 446 -27.14 26.78 10.29
N ALA A 447 -27.51 25.51 10.45
CA ALA A 447 -28.83 24.99 10.11
C ALA A 447 -29.05 23.65 10.83
N PRO A 448 -30.31 23.21 11.00
CA PRO A 448 -30.59 21.85 11.43
C PRO A 448 -30.13 20.83 10.37
N ASP A 449 -29.70 19.65 10.82
CA ASP A 449 -29.24 18.57 9.93
C ASP A 449 -30.35 18.16 8.92
N TYR A 450 -30.01 18.23 7.63
CA TYR A 450 -30.90 17.83 6.52
C TYR A 450 -31.25 16.33 6.54
N ARG A 451 -30.44 15.49 7.21
CA ARG A 451 -30.60 14.03 7.26
C ARG A 451 -31.64 13.58 8.28
N VAL A 452 -31.97 14.44 9.25
CA VAL A 452 -32.92 14.12 10.32
C VAL A 452 -34.34 14.41 9.84
N ASN A 453 -34.98 13.46 9.15
CA ASN A 453 -36.37 13.63 8.69
C ASN A 453 -37.40 12.95 9.61
N ARG A 454 -38.28 13.80 10.19
CA ARG A 454 -39.66 13.56 10.69
C ARG A 454 -40.00 12.16 11.21
N ARG A 455 -39.67 11.86 12.46
CA ARG A 455 -40.40 10.86 13.27
C ARG A 455 -40.64 11.39 14.68
N ASP A 456 -41.57 12.33 14.83
CA ASP A 456 -42.49 12.27 15.98
C ASP A 456 -43.68 13.20 15.78
N GLY A 457 -44.81 12.61 15.36
CA GLY A 457 -46.09 13.31 15.24
C GLY A 457 -47.29 12.37 15.32
N SER A 458 -47.07 11.05 15.54
CA SER A 458 -48.16 10.08 15.64
C SER A 458 -47.83 9.00 16.67
N ARG A 459 -47.88 9.37 17.95
CA ARG A 459 -48.25 8.45 19.05
C ARG A 459 -48.33 9.21 20.37
N ARG A 460 -49.53 9.70 20.68
CA ARG A 460 -50.22 9.47 21.97
C ARG A 460 -51.51 10.29 22.01
N GLY A 461 -52.63 9.58 21.92
CA GLY A 461 -53.97 10.17 22.02
C GLY A 461 -55.06 9.14 21.72
N ALA A 462 -55.03 7.97 22.37
CA ALA A 462 -56.21 7.12 22.47
C ALA A 462 -56.17 6.35 23.82
N PRO A 463 -57.33 6.14 24.46
CA PRO A 463 -57.49 6.31 25.90
C PRO A 463 -57.25 5.03 26.71
N GLU A 464 -56.90 5.22 27.99
CA GLU A 464 -56.72 4.16 28.99
C GLU A 464 -57.98 3.29 29.10
N ARG A 465 -57.84 1.99 28.80
CA ARG A 465 -58.81 0.97 29.23
C ARG A 465 -58.49 0.55 30.65
N SER A 466 -59.40 0.91 31.55
CA SER A 466 -59.48 0.47 32.93
C SER A 466 -59.36 -1.05 33.06
N ASN A 467 -58.42 -1.51 33.87
CA ASN A 467 -58.46 -2.86 34.43
C ASN A 467 -57.82 -2.85 35.82
N ARG A 468 -58.62 -2.58 36.85
CA ARG A 468 -58.28 -2.98 38.22
C ARG A 468 -59.37 -3.86 38.79
N ARG A 469 -58.97 -5.13 38.91
CA ARG A 469 -59.63 -6.23 39.62
C ARG A 469 -59.94 -5.85 41.06
N THR A 470 -61.13 -6.26 41.48
CA THR A 470 -61.53 -6.65 42.83
C THR A 470 -60.41 -7.26 43.68
N ARG A 471 -60.26 -6.75 44.92
CA ARG A 471 -59.93 -7.53 46.12
C ARG A 471 -60.55 -6.85 47.36
N ARG A 472 -61.50 -7.59 47.95
CA ARG A 472 -62.11 -7.49 49.28
C ARG A 472 -62.99 -6.28 49.59
#